data_AF-A0A8J5N0L1-F1
#
_entry.id   AF-A0A8J5N0L1-F1
#
_cell.length_a   1.000
_cell.length_b   1.000
_cell.length_c   1.000
_cell.angle_alpha   90.00
_cell.angle_beta   90.00
_cell.angle_gamma   90.00
#
_symmetry.space_group_name_H-M   'P 1'
#
loop_
_entity.id
_entity.type
_entity.pdbx_description
1 polymer ?
#
loop_
_entity_poly.entity_id
_entity_poly.type
_entity_poly.pdbx_seq_one_letter_code
_entity_poly.pdbx_strand_id
1 'polypeptide(L)'
;FDTTASNTGLHRGACVRIEDELEQELVWIACRHHVLEIVLSDVFSLICGSTGSPETILFKRFKKQWRSISLNDFIPAPESIFWHEAPMAVRAPFNDLQLMKVLKEYPHEKVAHAAQAAISRHLWYLSEHLIGLSLFDDRIDTETKKNMVQNFQCPKKQDFSRRIVLSDETPISNVASFVTERTLDIFDVLTLDGKERAQLF
;
A
#
# COMPACT_ATOMS: atom_id res chain seq x y z
N PHE A 1 10.90 2.33 -4.45
CA PHE A 1 11.04 3.76 -4.79
C PHE A 1 9.89 4.55 -4.16
N ASP A 2 10.01 5.87 -3.99
CA ASP A 2 8.89 6.69 -3.50
C ASP A 2 7.80 6.84 -4.58
N THR A 3 6.57 7.21 -4.21
CA THR A 3 5.45 7.22 -5.16
C THR A 3 5.27 8.53 -5.92
N THR A 4 6.27 9.42 -5.90
CA THR A 4 6.19 10.72 -6.54
C THR A 4 6.03 10.61 -8.06
N ALA A 5 5.41 11.60 -8.68
CA ALA A 5 5.22 11.64 -10.13
C ALA A 5 6.55 11.61 -10.91
N SER A 6 7.66 12.08 -10.32
CA SER A 6 9.00 11.96 -10.89
C SER A 6 9.47 10.51 -11.02
N ASN A 7 9.01 9.61 -10.15
CA ASN A 7 9.35 8.20 -10.22
C ASN A 7 8.31 7.39 -11.03
N THR A 8 7.02 7.71 -10.88
CA THR A 8 5.90 6.90 -11.40
C THR A 8 5.23 7.44 -12.66
N GLY A 9 5.61 8.63 -13.14
CA GLY A 9 4.94 9.28 -14.25
C GLY A 9 4.93 8.43 -15.52
N LEU A 10 3.75 8.21 -16.10
CA LEU A 10 3.49 7.27 -17.20
C LEU A 10 4.45 7.38 -18.40
N HIS A 11 4.95 8.56 -18.73
CA HIS A 11 5.80 8.78 -19.91
C HIS A 11 7.24 9.23 -19.59
N ARG A 12 7.51 9.64 -18.35
CA ARG A 12 8.79 10.29 -18.00
C ARG A 12 9.29 9.93 -16.60
N GLY A 13 8.57 9.10 -15.88
CA GLY A 13 8.94 8.62 -14.56
C GLY A 13 10.26 7.84 -14.60
N ALA A 14 11.02 7.91 -13.52
CA ALA A 14 12.26 7.16 -13.40
C ALA A 14 12.04 5.65 -13.64
N CYS A 15 10.95 5.07 -13.13
CA CYS A 15 10.66 3.65 -13.32
C CYS A 15 10.45 3.30 -14.81
N VAL A 16 9.68 4.11 -15.54
CA VAL A 16 9.44 3.91 -16.98
C VAL A 16 10.75 3.97 -17.77
N ARG A 17 11.61 4.94 -17.45
CA ARG A 17 12.91 5.09 -18.13
C ARG A 17 13.85 3.92 -17.85
N ILE A 18 13.81 3.36 -16.63
CA ILE A 18 14.62 2.20 -16.28
C ILE A 18 14.13 0.97 -17.06
N GLU A 19 12.82 0.78 -17.18
CA GLU A 19 12.25 -0.30 -18.00
C GLU A 19 12.65 -0.16 -19.47
N ASP A 20 12.55 1.05 -20.04
CA ASP A 20 12.96 1.36 -21.41
C ASP A 20 14.46 1.05 -21.63
N GLU A 21 15.33 1.43 -20.70
CA GLU A 21 16.79 1.20 -20.81
C GLU A 21 17.16 -0.28 -20.65
N LEU A 22 16.42 -1.02 -19.82
CA LEU A 22 16.65 -2.45 -19.62
C LEU A 22 15.98 -3.32 -20.67
N GLU A 23 15.12 -2.74 -21.53
CA GLU A 23 14.23 -3.46 -22.45
C GLU A 23 13.44 -4.58 -21.73
N GLN A 24 13.08 -4.32 -20.47
CA GLN A 24 12.44 -5.28 -19.58
C GLN A 24 11.42 -4.58 -18.69
N GLU A 25 10.26 -5.19 -18.55
CA GLU A 25 9.28 -4.76 -17.56
C GLU A 25 9.72 -5.12 -16.14
N LEU A 26 9.44 -4.22 -15.19
CA LEU A 26 9.84 -4.35 -13.80
C LEU A 26 8.65 -4.42 -12.86
N VAL A 27 8.80 -5.20 -11.79
CA VAL A 27 7.83 -5.21 -10.70
C VAL A 27 8.01 -3.97 -9.83
N TRP A 28 7.01 -3.09 -9.82
CA TRP A 28 7.04 -1.81 -9.11
C TRP A 28 6.65 -1.94 -7.64
N ILE A 29 7.63 -2.07 -6.74
CA ILE A 29 7.39 -2.08 -5.29
C ILE A 29 7.62 -0.68 -4.68
N ALA A 30 6.52 0.00 -4.39
CA ALA A 30 6.50 1.31 -3.76
C ALA A 30 6.99 1.29 -2.30
N CYS A 31 7.58 2.40 -1.86
CA CYS A 31 7.96 2.63 -0.48
C CYS A 31 6.71 2.94 0.35
N ARG A 32 6.32 2.02 1.24
CA ARG A 32 5.12 2.17 2.07
C ARG A 32 5.29 3.18 3.18
N HIS A 33 6.51 3.37 3.71
CA HIS A 33 6.78 4.47 4.63
C HIS A 33 6.41 5.82 3.99
N HIS A 34 6.84 6.04 2.76
CA HIS A 34 6.51 7.27 2.04
C HIS A 34 5.00 7.42 1.81
N VAL A 35 4.28 6.35 1.48
CA VAL A 35 2.81 6.39 1.36
C VAL A 35 2.16 6.80 2.69
N LEU A 36 2.58 6.18 3.79
CA LEU A 36 2.07 6.49 5.13
C LEU A 36 2.46 7.91 5.58
N GLU A 37 3.65 8.40 5.22
CA GLU A 37 4.08 9.78 5.47
C GLU A 37 3.13 10.78 4.79
N ILE A 38 2.74 10.51 3.54
CA ILE A 38 1.77 11.36 2.82
C ILE A 38 0.41 11.34 3.52
N VAL A 39 -0.09 10.16 3.91
CA VAL A 39 -1.35 10.03 4.65
C VAL A 39 -1.30 10.83 5.94
N LEU A 40 -0.22 10.68 6.72
CA LEU A 40 -0.01 11.43 7.96
C LEU A 40 0.11 12.94 7.70
N SER A 41 0.79 13.35 6.64
CA SER A 41 0.96 14.76 6.26
C SER A 41 -0.37 15.42 5.90
N ASP A 42 -1.22 14.75 5.13
CA ASP A 42 -2.54 15.26 4.75
C ASP A 42 -3.47 15.38 5.97
N VAL A 43 -3.52 14.34 6.81
CA VAL A 43 -4.30 14.35 8.05
C VAL A 43 -3.77 15.43 9.00
N PHE A 44 -2.47 15.55 9.14
CA PHE A 44 -1.86 16.58 9.97
C PHE A 44 -2.21 17.98 9.48
N SER A 45 -2.11 18.22 8.16
CA SER A 45 -2.45 19.50 7.56
C SER A 45 -3.93 19.85 7.73
N LEU A 46 -4.81 18.85 7.71
CA LEU A 46 -6.24 19.02 7.99
C LEU A 46 -6.49 19.45 9.45
N ILE A 47 -5.82 18.81 10.42
CA ILE A 47 -6.05 19.02 11.85
C ILE A 47 -5.34 20.30 12.34
N CYS A 48 -4.11 20.52 11.89
CA CYS A 48 -3.20 21.53 12.42
C CYS A 48 -3.04 22.74 11.50
N GLY A 49 -3.53 22.69 10.25
CA GLY A 49 -3.25 23.67 9.21
C GLY A 49 -1.88 23.46 8.54
N SER A 50 -1.61 24.23 7.49
CA SER A 50 -0.31 24.22 6.82
C SER A 50 0.76 24.86 7.72
N THR A 51 1.83 24.12 7.98
CA THR A 51 2.93 24.61 8.81
C THR A 51 4.20 24.68 7.98
N GLY A 52 4.69 25.89 7.70
CA GLY A 52 5.97 26.10 7.02
C GLY A 52 7.20 26.02 7.92
N SER A 53 7.03 25.61 9.19
CA SER A 53 8.08 25.65 10.20
C SER A 53 8.01 24.46 11.15
N PRO A 54 9.17 23.90 11.59
CA PRO A 54 9.25 22.85 12.61
C PRO A 54 8.79 23.31 14.01
N GLU A 55 8.50 24.61 14.18
CA GLU A 55 8.06 25.23 15.43
C GLU A 55 6.52 25.19 15.63
N THR A 56 5.81 24.22 15.04
CA THR A 56 4.37 24.08 15.23
C THR A 56 4.03 24.00 16.73
N ILE A 57 2.99 24.73 17.16
CA ILE A 57 2.56 24.80 18.57
C ILE A 57 2.36 23.40 19.16
N LEU A 58 1.89 22.45 18.35
CA LEU A 58 1.75 21.05 18.74
C LEU A 58 3.09 20.44 19.19
N PHE A 59 4.14 20.54 18.37
CA PHE A 59 5.46 19.99 18.71
C PHE A 59 6.08 20.69 19.92
N LYS A 60 5.86 21.99 20.08
CA LYS A 60 6.30 22.72 21.30
C LYS A 60 5.63 22.19 22.56
N ARG A 61 4.31 21.97 22.52
CA ARG A 61 3.55 21.38 23.63
C ARG A 61 4.03 19.96 23.92
N PHE A 62 4.17 19.15 22.88
CA PHE A 62 4.68 17.79 23.00
C PHE A 62 6.08 17.73 23.62
N LYS A 63 7.02 18.55 23.13
CA LYS A 63 8.38 18.65 23.68
C LYS A 63 8.39 19.04 25.16
N LYS A 64 7.54 19.97 25.57
CA LYS A 64 7.39 20.37 26.99
C LYS A 64 6.88 19.21 27.85
N GLN A 65 6.01 18.38 27.30
CA GLN A 65 5.34 17.29 28.01
C GLN A 65 6.08 15.94 27.89
N TRP A 66 7.11 15.86 27.04
CA TRP A 66 7.86 14.63 26.74
C TRP A 66 8.34 13.89 27.99
N ARG A 67 8.87 14.61 28.99
CA ARG A 67 9.35 14.00 30.25
C ARG A 67 8.25 13.42 31.15
N SER A 68 6.99 13.80 30.91
CA SER A 68 5.83 13.30 31.67
C SER A 68 5.12 12.14 30.97
N ILE A 69 5.53 11.78 29.76
CA ILE A 69 5.02 10.61 29.06
C ILE A 69 5.70 9.38 29.66
N SER A 70 4.93 8.54 30.33
CA SER A 70 5.38 7.24 30.82
C SER A 70 5.47 6.26 29.66
N LEU A 71 6.66 5.75 29.38
CA LEU A 71 6.87 4.72 28.37
C LEU A 71 6.27 3.37 28.80
N ASN A 72 6.08 3.15 30.11
CA ASN A 72 5.48 1.94 30.63
C ASN A 72 3.97 1.86 30.35
N ASP A 73 3.34 3.00 30.08
CA ASP A 73 1.92 3.10 29.74
C ASP A 73 1.70 3.21 28.22
N PHE A 74 2.78 3.11 27.43
CA PHE A 74 2.69 3.17 25.98
C PHE A 74 2.11 1.88 25.43
N ILE A 75 0.84 1.95 25.03
CA ILE A 75 0.18 0.91 24.25
C ILE A 75 0.23 1.38 22.79
N PRO A 76 1.00 0.71 21.90
CA PRO A 76 1.02 1.07 20.50
C PRO A 76 -0.40 0.98 19.94
N ALA A 77 -0.81 2.04 19.25
CA ALA A 77 -2.10 2.05 18.57
C ALA A 77 -2.11 0.93 17.51
N PRO A 78 -3.23 0.21 17.30
CA PRO A 78 -3.30 -0.87 16.31
C PRO A 78 -2.79 -0.45 14.92
N GLU A 79 -2.98 0.82 14.55
CA GLU A 79 -2.56 1.40 13.27
C GLU A 79 -1.04 1.53 13.13
N SER A 80 -0.29 1.55 14.24
CA SER A 80 1.17 1.60 14.21
C SER A 80 1.79 0.38 13.53
N ILE A 81 1.07 -0.75 13.49
CA ILE A 81 1.50 -1.96 12.80
C ILE A 81 1.78 -1.71 11.31
N PHE A 82 0.97 -0.86 10.66
CA PHE A 82 1.13 -0.55 9.24
C PHE A 82 2.46 0.15 8.96
N TRP A 83 2.88 1.03 9.88
CA TRP A 83 4.17 1.72 9.79
C TRP A 83 5.33 0.77 10.06
N HIS A 84 5.26 -0.03 11.12
CA HIS A 84 6.33 -0.97 11.47
C HIS A 84 6.55 -2.06 10.43
N GLU A 85 5.48 -2.52 9.78
CA GLU A 85 5.53 -3.54 8.75
C GLU A 85 5.73 -2.97 7.34
N ALA A 86 5.81 -1.64 7.20
CA ALA A 86 6.05 -0.98 5.92
C ALA A 86 7.30 -1.48 5.15
N PRO A 87 8.38 -2.02 5.76
CA PRO A 87 9.44 -2.69 5.01
C PRO A 87 9.01 -4.02 4.36
N MET A 88 8.06 -4.75 4.95
CA MET A 88 7.75 -6.14 4.60
C MET A 88 6.87 -6.22 3.35
N ALA A 89 7.45 -6.60 2.21
CA ALA A 89 6.72 -6.66 0.94
C ALA A 89 5.55 -7.65 0.97
N VAL A 90 5.73 -8.82 1.61
CA VAL A 90 4.69 -9.85 1.73
C VAL A 90 3.45 -9.39 2.51
N ARG A 91 3.64 -8.43 3.44
CA ARG A 91 2.55 -7.88 4.26
C ARG A 91 1.87 -6.68 3.63
N ALA A 92 2.49 -6.07 2.60
CA ALA A 92 2.02 -4.82 2.01
C ALA A 92 0.57 -4.89 1.51
N PRO A 93 0.17 -5.88 0.68
CA PRO A 93 -1.17 -5.83 0.08
C PRO A 93 -2.26 -6.05 1.12
N PHE A 94 -2.05 -6.95 2.09
CA PHE A 94 -2.97 -7.15 3.21
C PHE A 94 -3.05 -5.90 4.08
N ASN A 95 -1.91 -5.29 4.44
CA ASN A 95 -1.88 -4.09 5.28
C ASN A 95 -2.59 -2.91 4.65
N ASP A 96 -2.42 -2.69 3.34
CA ASP A 96 -3.10 -1.60 2.63
C ASP A 96 -4.63 -1.77 2.67
N LEU A 97 -5.11 -3.00 2.45
CA LEU A 97 -6.54 -3.32 2.55
C LEU A 97 -7.04 -3.19 3.99
N GLN A 98 -6.30 -3.67 4.98
CA GLN A 98 -6.67 -3.52 6.39
C GLN A 98 -6.70 -2.05 6.84
N LEU A 99 -5.74 -1.24 6.41
CA LEU A 99 -5.73 0.20 6.71
C LEU A 99 -6.96 0.86 6.10
N MET A 100 -7.35 0.54 4.87
CA MET A 100 -8.59 1.04 4.29
C MET A 100 -9.83 0.64 5.10
N LYS A 101 -9.88 -0.60 5.61
CA LYS A 101 -10.96 -1.06 6.48
C LYS A 101 -11.01 -0.27 7.80
N VAL A 102 -9.87 -0.11 8.46
CA VAL A 102 -9.75 0.68 9.70
C VAL A 102 -10.23 2.11 9.46
N LEU A 103 -9.84 2.73 8.34
CA LEU A 103 -10.26 4.08 8.01
C LEU A 103 -11.77 4.20 7.72
N LYS A 104 -12.42 3.17 7.17
CA LYS A 104 -13.89 3.15 7.00
C LYS A 104 -14.63 3.16 8.33
N GLU A 105 -14.06 2.53 9.36
CA GLU A 105 -14.65 2.44 10.71
C GLU A 105 -14.14 3.56 11.65
N TYR A 106 -13.27 4.45 11.17
CA TYR A 106 -12.60 5.44 12.01
C TYR A 106 -13.59 6.52 12.51
N PRO A 107 -13.66 6.81 13.82
CA PRO A 107 -14.72 7.65 14.39
C PRO A 107 -14.80 9.08 13.85
N HIS A 108 -13.67 9.65 13.43
CA HIS A 108 -13.61 11.04 12.97
C HIS A 108 -13.69 11.13 11.45
N GLU A 109 -14.91 11.27 10.91
CA GLU A 109 -15.22 11.23 9.47
C GLU A 109 -14.30 12.10 8.60
N LYS A 110 -14.03 13.35 8.98
CA LYS A 110 -13.14 14.23 8.19
C LYS A 110 -11.70 13.69 8.09
N VAL A 111 -11.19 13.10 9.17
CA VAL A 111 -9.84 12.51 9.21
C VAL A 111 -9.84 11.23 8.39
N ALA A 112 -10.86 10.38 8.58
CA ALA A 112 -11.06 9.16 7.81
C ALA A 112 -11.07 9.45 6.31
N HIS A 113 -11.89 10.41 5.87
CA HIS A 113 -12.01 10.80 4.47
C HIS A 113 -10.70 11.34 3.91
N ALA A 114 -10.01 12.23 4.64
CA ALA A 114 -8.72 12.76 4.18
C ALA A 114 -7.66 11.66 4.05
N ALA A 115 -7.58 10.75 5.01
CA ALA A 115 -6.67 9.62 4.97
C ALA A 115 -7.00 8.65 3.82
N GLN A 116 -8.27 8.31 3.61
CA GLN A 116 -8.73 7.46 2.50
C GLN A 116 -8.44 8.11 1.14
N ALA A 117 -8.69 9.41 1.01
CA ALA A 117 -8.38 10.15 -0.20
C ALA A 117 -6.86 10.18 -0.46
N ALA A 118 -6.04 10.33 0.58
CA ALA A 118 -4.60 10.29 0.47
C ALA A 118 -4.11 8.92 0.00
N ILE A 119 -4.39 7.86 0.77
CA ILE A 119 -3.92 6.51 0.44
C ILE A 119 -4.42 6.05 -0.93
N SER A 120 -5.68 6.36 -1.29
CA SER A 120 -6.24 5.98 -2.60
C SER A 120 -5.42 6.52 -3.77
N ARG A 121 -4.84 7.73 -3.67
CA ARG A 121 -3.96 8.29 -4.73
C ARG A 121 -2.62 7.57 -4.85
N HIS A 122 -2.24 6.81 -3.84
CA HIS A 122 -0.93 6.14 -3.73
C HIS A 122 -1.03 4.60 -3.78
N LEU A 123 -2.23 4.02 -3.82
CA LEU A 123 -2.48 2.58 -4.02
C LEU A 123 -2.36 2.11 -5.48
N TRP A 124 -1.79 2.92 -6.37
CA TRP A 124 -1.59 2.52 -7.77
C TRP A 124 -0.69 1.27 -7.91
N TYR A 125 0.15 1.00 -6.91
CA TYR A 125 1.02 -0.18 -6.89
C TYR A 125 0.29 -1.44 -6.42
N LEU A 126 -0.86 -1.31 -5.73
CA LEU A 126 -1.69 -2.43 -5.34
C LEU A 126 -2.36 -3.00 -6.61
N SER A 127 -1.69 -3.99 -7.21
CA SER A 127 -2.01 -4.58 -8.51
C SER A 127 -2.39 -6.05 -8.37
N GLU A 128 -2.95 -6.62 -9.45
CA GLU A 128 -3.22 -8.06 -9.56
C GLU A 128 -1.95 -8.92 -9.40
N HIS A 129 -0.77 -8.36 -9.69
CA HIS A 129 0.51 -9.04 -9.48
C HIS A 129 0.93 -9.01 -8.01
N LEU A 130 0.96 -7.83 -7.40
CA LEU A 130 1.45 -7.67 -6.04
C LEU A 130 0.53 -8.27 -4.99
N ILE A 131 -0.76 -8.37 -5.26
CA ILE A 131 -1.70 -9.05 -4.35
C ILE A 131 -1.27 -10.51 -4.08
N GLY A 132 -0.59 -11.15 -5.03
CA GLY A 132 -0.08 -12.51 -4.93
C GLY A 132 0.94 -12.69 -3.80
N LEU A 133 1.66 -11.64 -3.41
CA LEU A 133 2.58 -11.67 -2.27
C LEU A 133 1.86 -12.00 -0.95
N SER A 134 0.57 -11.70 -0.86
CA SER A 134 -0.27 -12.01 0.30
C SER A 134 -0.39 -13.52 0.56
N LEU A 135 -0.13 -14.39 -0.42
CA LEU A 135 -0.08 -15.84 -0.20
C LEU A 135 1.00 -16.23 0.83
N PHE A 136 2.05 -15.43 0.96
CA PHE A 136 3.13 -15.61 1.94
C PHE A 136 2.88 -14.90 3.27
N ASP A 137 1.78 -14.16 3.41
CA ASP A 137 1.39 -13.56 4.70
C ASP A 137 0.81 -14.64 5.61
N ASP A 138 1.37 -14.77 6.81
CA ASP A 138 0.99 -15.78 7.80
C ASP A 138 -0.35 -15.49 8.48
N ARG A 139 -0.85 -14.25 8.37
CA ARG A 139 -2.13 -13.81 8.93
C ARG A 139 -3.32 -14.17 8.06
N ILE A 140 -3.10 -14.50 6.79
CA ILE A 140 -4.16 -14.94 5.89
C ILE A 140 -4.46 -16.41 6.17
N ASP A 141 -5.72 -16.69 6.51
CA ASP A 141 -6.15 -18.04 6.85
C ASP A 141 -6.10 -18.98 5.63
N THR A 142 -6.03 -20.28 5.92
CA THR A 142 -5.89 -21.31 4.89
C THR A 142 -7.05 -21.32 3.90
N GLU A 143 -8.27 -20.97 4.32
CA GLU A 143 -9.43 -20.98 3.43
C GLU A 143 -9.35 -19.82 2.44
N THR A 144 -8.97 -18.63 2.91
CA THR A 144 -8.68 -17.48 2.04
C THR A 144 -7.56 -17.80 1.05
N LYS A 145 -6.47 -18.47 1.47
CA LYS A 145 -5.39 -18.89 0.56
C LYS A 145 -5.87 -19.88 -0.50
N LYS A 146 -6.74 -20.84 -0.16
CA LYS A 146 -7.35 -21.74 -1.16
C LYS A 146 -8.18 -20.95 -2.17
N ASN A 147 -8.98 -19.98 -1.71
CA ASN A 147 -9.78 -19.12 -2.59
C ASN A 147 -8.88 -18.29 -3.53
N MET A 148 -7.77 -17.76 -3.04
CA MET A 148 -6.76 -17.08 -3.88
C MET A 148 -6.25 -18.02 -4.98
N VAL A 149 -5.85 -19.25 -4.64
CA VAL A 149 -5.35 -20.23 -5.62
C VAL A 149 -6.41 -20.64 -6.63
N GLN A 150 -7.67 -20.79 -6.21
CA GLN A 150 -8.79 -21.06 -7.13
C GLN A 150 -8.99 -19.91 -8.12
N ASN A 151 -8.83 -18.67 -7.67
CA ASN A 151 -9.02 -17.48 -8.50
C ASN A 151 -7.92 -17.29 -9.57
N PHE A 152 -6.83 -18.05 -9.54
CA PHE A 152 -5.87 -18.10 -10.66
C PHE A 152 -6.48 -18.63 -11.96
N GLN A 153 -7.63 -19.30 -11.90
CA GLN A 153 -8.35 -19.75 -13.08
C GLN A 153 -9.40 -18.73 -13.56
N CYS A 154 -9.57 -17.63 -12.82
CA CYS A 154 -10.57 -16.61 -13.13
C CYS A 154 -10.01 -15.64 -14.18
N PRO A 155 -10.64 -15.53 -15.36
CA PRO A 155 -10.18 -14.64 -16.42
C PRO A 155 -10.21 -13.18 -15.99
N LYS A 156 -9.28 -12.41 -16.53
CA LYS A 156 -9.13 -10.97 -16.27
C LYS A 156 -10.47 -10.20 -16.40
N LYS A 157 -10.76 -9.29 -15.46
CA LYS A 157 -11.71 -8.19 -15.74
C LYS A 157 -11.04 -7.26 -16.76
N GLN A 158 -11.75 -6.86 -17.81
CA GLN A 158 -11.22 -6.24 -19.03
C GLN A 158 -10.45 -4.91 -18.85
N ASP A 159 -10.26 -4.43 -17.62
CA ASP A 159 -9.57 -3.18 -17.31
C ASP A 159 -8.04 -3.33 -17.41
N PHE A 160 -7.40 -2.52 -18.24
CA PHE A 160 -5.94 -2.49 -18.45
C PHE A 160 -5.19 -1.75 -17.35
N SER A 161 -5.90 -1.22 -16.37
CA SER A 161 -5.33 -0.62 -15.18
C SER A 161 -4.37 -1.58 -14.46
N ARG A 162 -3.08 -1.20 -14.30
CA ARG A 162 -2.15 -1.83 -13.33
C ARG A 162 -2.63 -1.69 -11.87
N ARG A 163 -3.76 -1.01 -11.65
CA ARG A 163 -4.27 -0.60 -10.34
C ARG A 163 -5.61 -1.27 -10.03
N ILE A 164 -5.71 -1.75 -8.80
CA ILE A 164 -6.98 -2.15 -8.20
C ILE A 164 -7.81 -0.88 -7.90
N VAL A 165 -9.00 -0.80 -8.50
CA VAL A 165 -9.98 0.24 -8.16
C VAL A 165 -10.74 -0.24 -6.92
N LEU A 166 -10.46 0.38 -5.78
CA LEU A 166 -11.23 0.18 -4.57
C LEU A 166 -12.50 1.04 -4.67
N SER A 167 -13.66 0.41 -4.88
CA SER A 167 -14.95 1.09 -4.71
C SER A 167 -15.43 1.01 -3.26
N ASP A 168 -16.34 1.90 -2.85
CA ASP A 168 -16.96 1.84 -1.52
C ASP A 168 -17.65 0.48 -1.27
N GLU A 169 -18.18 -0.13 -2.33
CA GLU A 169 -18.87 -1.43 -2.33
C GLU A 169 -17.93 -2.63 -2.44
N THR A 170 -16.64 -2.44 -2.74
CA THR A 170 -15.71 -3.58 -2.83
C THR A 170 -15.51 -4.16 -1.43
N PRO A 171 -15.78 -5.46 -1.20
CA PRO A 171 -15.50 -6.08 0.09
C PRO A 171 -13.98 -6.15 0.29
N ILE A 172 -13.42 -5.13 0.93
CA ILE A 172 -11.99 -5.02 1.28
C ILE A 172 -11.54 -6.21 2.15
N SER A 173 -12.50 -6.92 2.77
CA SER A 173 -12.26 -8.03 3.69
C SER A 173 -11.67 -9.29 3.05
N ASN A 174 -11.69 -9.43 1.72
CA ASN A 174 -11.20 -10.66 1.10
C ASN A 174 -10.14 -10.36 0.03
N VAL A 175 -8.87 -10.48 0.40
CA VAL A 175 -7.71 -10.38 -0.52
C VAL A 175 -7.91 -11.24 -1.78
N ALA A 176 -8.58 -12.40 -1.65
CA ALA A 176 -8.85 -13.28 -2.78
C ALA A 176 -9.70 -12.62 -3.89
N SER A 177 -10.56 -11.65 -3.58
CA SER A 177 -11.38 -10.98 -4.60
C SER A 177 -10.58 -10.15 -5.61
N PHE A 178 -9.31 -9.88 -5.28
CA PHE A 178 -8.38 -9.14 -6.12
C PHE A 178 -7.41 -10.06 -6.88
N VAL A 179 -7.43 -11.37 -6.61
CA VAL A 179 -6.61 -12.36 -7.29
C VAL A 179 -7.28 -12.76 -8.62
N THR A 180 -6.48 -12.83 -9.67
CA THR A 180 -6.90 -13.29 -11.01
C THR A 180 -5.83 -14.19 -11.61
N GLU A 181 -6.03 -14.67 -12.84
CA GLU A 181 -5.02 -15.44 -13.57
C GLU A 181 -3.65 -14.73 -13.67
N ARG A 182 -3.63 -13.39 -13.74
CA ARG A 182 -2.40 -12.58 -13.80
C ARG A 182 -1.59 -12.58 -12.50
N THR A 183 -2.23 -12.92 -11.39
CA THR A 183 -1.51 -13.04 -10.12
C THR A 183 -0.44 -14.13 -10.18
N LEU A 184 -0.56 -15.09 -11.10
CA LEU A 184 0.47 -16.12 -11.29
C LEU A 184 1.81 -15.56 -11.76
N ASP A 185 1.80 -14.47 -12.53
CA ASP A 185 3.02 -13.96 -13.17
C ASP A 185 4.07 -13.55 -12.11
N ILE A 186 3.64 -13.12 -10.90
CA ILE A 186 4.59 -12.79 -9.82
C ILE A 186 5.42 -14.00 -9.39
N PHE A 187 4.88 -15.22 -9.47
CA PHE A 187 5.63 -16.42 -9.13
C PHE A 187 6.64 -16.78 -10.21
N ASP A 188 6.32 -16.55 -11.48
CA ASP A 188 7.28 -16.69 -12.57
C ASP A 188 8.46 -15.72 -12.35
N VAL A 189 8.19 -14.45 -11.99
CA VAL A 189 9.25 -13.49 -11.65
C VAL A 189 10.11 -13.96 -10.48
N LEU A 190 9.48 -14.49 -9.43
CA LEU A 190 10.19 -14.96 -8.23
C LEU A 190 10.97 -16.26 -8.45
N THR A 191 10.58 -17.10 -9.41
CA THR A 191 11.17 -18.43 -9.63
C THR A 191 12.17 -18.50 -10.79
N LEU A 192 12.11 -17.58 -11.76
CA LEU A 192 12.90 -17.67 -13.00
C LEU A 192 14.29 -17.03 -12.93
N ASP A 193 14.81 -16.64 -11.77
CA ASP A 193 16.03 -15.81 -11.68
C ASP A 193 16.02 -14.62 -12.68
N GLY A 194 14.82 -14.14 -13.06
CA GLY A 194 14.57 -13.09 -14.05
C GLY A 194 14.77 -13.44 -15.54
N LYS A 195 14.97 -14.71 -15.94
CA LYS A 195 15.50 -15.02 -17.29
C LYS A 195 14.53 -15.47 -18.38
N GLU A 196 13.40 -16.12 -18.09
CA GLU A 196 12.64 -16.81 -19.17
C GLU A 196 11.27 -16.25 -19.54
N ARG A 197 10.70 -15.28 -18.80
CA ARG A 197 9.38 -14.69 -19.16
C ARG A 197 9.18 -13.20 -18.83
N ALA A 198 10.25 -12.42 -18.72
CA ALA A 198 10.14 -10.95 -18.59
C ALA A 198 9.49 -10.25 -19.81
N GLN A 199 9.13 -10.99 -20.86
CA GLN A 199 8.47 -10.50 -22.09
C GLN A 199 6.93 -10.47 -22.00
N LEU A 200 6.32 -10.93 -20.90
CA LEU A 200 4.85 -11.01 -20.74
C LEU A 200 4.25 -9.97 -19.79
N PHE A 201 5.10 -9.22 -19.12
CA PHE A 201 4.68 -8.04 -18.39
C PHE A 201 4.49 -6.93 -19.41
#